data_AF-A0A399SRA1-F1
#
_entry.id   AF-A0A399SRA1-F1
#
_cell.length_a   1.000
_cell.length_b   1.000
_cell.length_c   1.000
_cell.angle_alpha   90.00
_cell.angle_beta   90.00
_cell.angle_gamma   90.00
#
_symmetry.space_group_name_H-M   'P 1'
#
loop_
_entity.id
_entity.type
_entity.pdbx_description
1 polymer ?
#
loop_
_entity_poly.entity_id
_entity_poly.type
_entity_poly.pdbx_seq_one_letter_code
_entity_poly.pdbx_strand_id
1 'polypeptide(L)' 'MSTAAPRPLRVVVSPDSLTGSATAVEAAEALRRGWLRARPGDDVVIAPMADGGQGTLDVLAAAVP' A
#
# COMPACT_ATOMS: atom_id res chain seq x y z
N MET A 1 21.96 -17.98 -19.07
CA MET A 1 21.14 -17.43 -17.96
C MET A 1 20.48 -16.17 -18.48
N SER A 2 19.14 -16.11 -18.52
CA SER A 2 18.43 -14.91 -19.00
C SER A 2 18.58 -13.81 -17.95
N THR A 3 19.19 -12.70 -18.35
CA THR A 3 19.43 -11.49 -17.55
C THR A 3 18.36 -10.42 -17.79
N ALA A 4 17.20 -10.81 -18.32
CA ALA A 4 16.14 -9.85 -18.60
C ALA A 4 15.75 -9.13 -17.31
N ALA A 5 15.96 -7.80 -17.30
CA ALA A 5 15.55 -6.97 -16.19
C ALA A 5 14.05 -7.18 -15.93
N PRO A 6 13.62 -7.24 -14.65
CA PRO A 6 12.21 -7.46 -14.34
C PRO A 6 11.35 -6.38 -15.00
N ARG A 7 10.31 -6.77 -15.73
CA ARG A 7 9.35 -5.83 -16.29
C ARG A 7 8.64 -5.07 -15.14
N PRO A 8 8.42 -3.76 -15.27
CA PRO A 8 7.61 -2.99 -14.32
C PRO A 8 6.26 -3.65 -14.06
N LEU A 9 5.90 -3.74 -12.79
CA LEU A 9 4.59 -4.20 -12.34
C LEU A 9 3.72 -3.00 -11.95
N ARG A 10 2.41 -3.22 -11.94
CA ARG A 10 1.45 -2.35 -11.27
C ARG A 10 0.89 -3.10 -10.08
N VAL A 11 1.12 -2.58 -8.88
CA VAL A 11 0.85 -3.25 -7.60
C VAL A 11 -0.16 -2.43 -6.82
N VAL A 12 -1.21 -3.08 -6.33
CA VAL A 12 -2.17 -2.48 -5.40
C VAL A 12 -1.84 -2.95 -4.00
N VAL A 13 -1.63 -2.00 -3.08
CA VAL A 13 -1.34 -2.26 -1.68
C VAL A 13 -2.58 -1.85 -0.88
N SER A 14 -3.32 -2.84 -0.39
CA SER A 14 -4.64 -2.64 0.21
C SER A 14 -4.76 -3.28 1.60
N PRO A 15 -3.95 -2.84 2.58
CA PRO A 15 -3.98 -3.38 3.93
C PRO A 15 -5.14 -2.79 4.75
N ASP A 16 -5.52 -3.52 5.80
CA ASP A 16 -6.26 -2.99 6.94
C ASP A 16 -5.27 -2.47 8.01
N SER A 17 -5.81 -1.83 9.04
CA SER A 17 -5.07 -1.38 10.21
C SER A 17 -4.43 -2.54 10.98
N LEU A 18 -3.31 -2.24 11.63
CA LEU A 18 -2.68 -3.08 12.64
C LEU A 18 -3.06 -2.51 13.99
N THR A 19 -4.22 -2.92 14.53
CA THR A 19 -4.80 -2.37 15.76
C THR A 19 -3.77 -2.25 16.89
N GLY A 20 -3.60 -1.03 17.41
CA GLY A 20 -2.63 -0.70 18.46
C GLY A 20 -1.20 -0.42 17.96
N SER A 21 -0.94 -0.52 16.66
CA SER A 21 0.39 -0.28 16.08
C SER A 21 0.39 0.73 14.93
N ALA A 22 -0.47 0.55 13.92
CA ALA A 22 -0.50 1.41 12.74
C ALA A 22 -1.90 1.48 12.13
N THR A 23 -2.28 2.65 11.65
CA THR A 23 -3.47 2.83 10.81
C THR A 23 -3.32 2.12 9.46
N ALA A 24 -4.43 1.87 8.76
CA ALA A 24 -4.39 1.27 7.42
C ALA A 24 -3.56 2.12 6.43
N VAL A 25 -3.65 3.44 6.55
CA VAL A 25 -2.88 4.40 5.72
C VAL A 25 -1.38 4.28 6.00
N GLU A 26 -0.97 4.27 7.27
CA GLU A 26 0.43 4.11 7.66
C GLU A 26 1.01 2.78 7.20
N ALA A 27 0.24 1.69 7.34
CA ALA A 27 0.61 0.37 6.85
C ALA A 27 0.80 0.37 5.33
N ALA A 28 -0.14 0.95 4.58
CA ALA A 28 -0.07 1.01 3.12
C ALA A 28 1.16 1.80 2.64
N GLU A 29 1.45 2.92 3.30
CA GLU A 29 2.62 3.75 3.02
C GLU A 29 3.94 3.05 3.37
N ALA A 30 3.99 2.33 4.50
CA ALA A 30 5.17 1.56 4.89
C ALA A 30 5.46 0.42 3.89
N LEU A 31 4.42 -0.29 3.45
CA LEU A 31 4.50 -1.35 2.46
C LEU A 31 4.95 -0.79 1.10
N ARG A 32 4.39 0.33 0.64
CA ARG A 32 4.81 1.02 -0.59
C ARG A 32 6.29 1.37 -0.56
N ARG A 33 6.75 2.02 0.52
CA ARG A 33 8.17 2.35 0.69
C ARG A 33 9.05 1.09 0.70
N GLY A 34 8.63 0.03 1.39
CA GLY A 34 9.33 -1.23 1.43
C GLY A 34 9.47 -1.88 0.05
N TRP A 35 8.37 -1.94 -0.69
CA TRP A 35 8.33 -2.48 -2.04
C TRP A 35 9.28 -1.74 -2.99
N LEU A 36 9.17 -0.41 -3.03
CA LEU A 36 9.97 0.42 -3.93
C LEU A 36 11.48 0.40 -3.62
N ARG A 37 11.89 0.06 -2.39
CA ARG A 37 13.32 -0.19 -2.09
C ARG A 37 13.87 -1.41 -2.86
N ALA A 38 13.07 -2.45 -3.03
CA ALA A 38 13.46 -3.66 -3.76
C ALA A 38 13.14 -3.60 -5.25
N ARG A 39 12.07 -2.89 -5.62
CA ARG A 39 11.56 -2.77 -6.99
C ARG A 39 11.24 -1.31 -7.34
N PRO A 40 12.27 -0.47 -7.55
CA PRO A 40 12.08 0.97 -7.75
C PRO A 40 11.37 1.35 -9.05
N GLY A 41 11.26 0.42 -10.01
CA GLY A 41 10.61 0.64 -11.31
C GLY A 41 9.14 0.25 -11.36
N ASP A 42 8.55 -0.27 -10.28
CA ASP A 42 7.13 -0.64 -10.25
C ASP A 42 6.24 0.58 -9.94
N ASP A 43 5.02 0.58 -10.48
CA ASP A 43 3.94 1.48 -10.10
C ASP A 43 3.19 0.89 -8.90
N VAL A 44 3.18 1.60 -7.77
CA VAL A 44 2.56 1.12 -6.52
C VAL A 44 1.46 2.07 -6.10
N VAL A 45 0.22 1.59 -6.20
CA VAL A 45 -0.99 2.30 -5.78
C VAL A 45 -1.37 1.83 -4.39
N ILE A 46 -1.52 2.76 -3.45
CA ILE A 46 -2.05 2.46 -2.12
C ILE A 46 -3.57 2.61 -2.11
N ALA A 47 -4.25 1.64 -1.50
CA ALA A 47 -5.70 1.58 -1.36
C ALA A 47 -6.06 1.03 0.03
N PRO A 48 -5.75 1.75 1.11
CA PRO A 48 -6.00 1.30 2.47
C PRO A 48 -7.49 0.95 2.66
N MET A 49 -7.78 -0.04 3.50
CA MET A 49 -9.13 -0.58 3.70
C MET A 49 -9.56 -0.49 5.16
N ALA A 50 -10.88 -0.47 5.36
CA ALA A 50 -11.52 -0.63 6.65
C ALA A 50 -12.86 -1.37 6.46
N ASP A 51 -13.35 -2.03 7.51
CA ASP A 51 -14.55 -2.87 7.49
C ASP A 51 -15.84 -2.15 7.94
N GLY A 52 -15.76 -0.86 8.25
CA GLY A 52 -16.86 -0.08 8.85
C GLY A 52 -16.65 0.24 10.33
N GLY A 53 -15.61 -0.34 10.96
CA GLY A 53 -15.19 -0.03 12.32
C GLY A 53 -14.35 1.26 12.46
N GLN A 54 -13.60 1.34 13.56
CA GLN A 54 -12.70 2.45 13.82
C GLN A 54 -11.63 2.59 12.72
N GLY A 55 -11.38 3.81 12.25
CA GLY A 55 -10.43 4.09 11.15
C GLY A 55 -11.08 4.12 9.76
N THR A 56 -12.37 3.79 9.63
CA THR A 56 -13.08 3.84 8.33
C THR A 56 -13.13 5.24 7.72
N LEU A 57 -13.32 6.28 8.54
CA LEU A 57 -13.32 7.66 8.04
C LEU A 57 -11.95 8.08 7.50
N ASP A 58 -10.86 7.67 8.16
CA ASP A 58 -9.50 7.98 7.72
C ASP A 58 -9.19 7.31 6.38
N VAL A 59 -9.64 6.05 6.21
CA VAL A 59 -9.55 5.32 4.95
C VAL A 59 -10.34 6.00 3.84
N LEU A 60 -11.58 6.39 4.10
CA LEU A 60 -12.39 7.11 3.12
C LEU A 60 -11.78 8.45 2.74
N ALA A 61 -11.27 9.21 3.72
CA ALA A 61 -10.59 10.48 3.48
C ALA A 61 -9.33 10.30 2.61
N ALA A 62 -8.60 9.20 2.78
CA ALA A 62 -7.43 8.88 1.96
C ALA A 62 -7.79 8.34 0.55
N ALA A 63 -9.03 7.90 0.33
CA ALA A 63 -9.47 7.30 -0.93
C ALA A 63 -10.14 8.29 -1.90
N VAL A 64 -10.51 9.49 -1.45
CA VAL A 64 -11.16 10.53 -2.26
C VAL A 64 -10.10 11.49 -2.84
N PRO A 65 -10.20 11.89 -4.13
CA PRO A 65 -9.26 12.82 -4.77
C PRO A 65 -9.20 14.21 -4.13
#